data_AF-A0AA38C2T8-F1
#
_entry.id   AF-A0AA38C2T8-F1
#
_cell.length_a   1.000
_cell.length_b   1.000
_cell.length_c   1.000
_cell.angle_alpha   90.00
_cell.angle_beta   90.00
_cell.angle_gamma   90.00
#
_symmetry.space_group_name_H-M   'P 1'
#
loop_
_entity.id
_entity.type
_entity.pdbx_description
1 polymer ?
#
loop_
_entity_poly.entity_id
_entity_poly.type
_entity_poly.pdbx_seq_one_letter_code
_entity_poly.pdbx_strand_id
1 'polypeptide(L)' 'PPTAWYKLNFDGASKGNPGDSGGGGVIRDHRGCFVATFSSKMGKQTNHYSEALAALWGI' A
#
# COMPACT_ATOMS: atom_id res chain seq x y z
N PRO A 1 -16.90 -1.10 -2.10
CA PRO A 1 -16.92 -0.24 -3.32
C PRO A 1 -18.16 -0.63 -4.13
N PRO A 2 -18.55 0.09 -5.20
CA PRO A 2 -19.65 -0.35 -6.07
C PRO A 2 -19.44 -1.77 -6.61
N THR A 3 -20.51 -2.43 -7.06
CA THR A 3 -20.43 -3.75 -7.70
C THR A 3 -19.46 -3.70 -8.90
N ALA A 4 -18.68 -4.76 -9.08
CA ALA A 4 -17.59 -4.87 -10.07
C ALA A 4 -16.34 -4.00 -9.83
N TRP A 5 -16.24 -3.33 -8.67
CA TRP A 5 -15.03 -2.62 -8.27
C TRP A 5 -14.26 -3.37 -7.18
N TYR A 6 -12.94 -3.18 -7.21
CA TYR A 6 -12.05 -3.53 -6.11
C TYR A 6 -11.68 -2.29 -5.31
N LYS A 7 -11.49 -2.47 -4.00
CA LYS A 7 -10.93 -1.45 -3.11
C LYS A 7 -9.50 -1.86 -2.78
N LEU A 8 -8.55 -0.98 -3.08
CA LEU A 8 -7.18 -1.04 -2.60
C LEU A 8 -7.05 -0.13 -1.38
N ASN A 9 -6.68 -0.68 -0.23
CA ASN A 9 -6.14 0.09 0.88
C ASN A 9 -4.63 -0.15 0.92
N PHE A 10 -3.84 0.90 1.01
CA PHE A 10 -2.38 0.82 1.07
C PHE A 10 -1.86 1.68 2.22
N ASP A 11 -0.64 1.40 2.64
CA ASP A 11 0.08 2.16 3.66
C ASP A 11 1.58 2.05 3.40
N GLY A 12 2.29 3.17 3.53
CA GLY A 12 3.74 3.25 3.42
C GLY A 12 4.37 3.70 4.74
N ALA A 13 5.33 2.93 5.24
CA ALA A 13 6.01 3.20 6.50
C ALA A 13 7.49 3.52 6.29
N SER A 14 8.02 4.46 7.08
CA SER A 14 9.46 4.75 7.15
C SER A 14 9.93 4.91 8.60
N LYS A 15 11.08 4.29 8.93
CA LYS A 15 11.76 4.39 10.23
C LYS A 15 12.66 5.63 10.31
N GLY A 16 12.07 6.81 10.18
CA GLY A 16 12.77 8.09 10.12
C GLY A 16 12.24 8.96 8.97
N ASN A 17 12.87 10.12 8.74
CA ASN A 17 12.49 11.01 7.65
C ASN A 17 13.72 11.72 7.03
N PRO A 18 14.56 11.03 6.24
CA PRO A 18 14.37 9.68 5.70
C PRO A 18 14.87 8.54 6.62
N GLY A 19 14.35 7.34 6.41
CA GLY A 19 14.71 6.12 7.14
C GLY A 19 14.38 4.86 6.35
N ASP A 20 14.75 3.69 6.88
CA ASP A 20 14.41 2.40 6.24
C ASP A 20 12.88 2.27 6.12
N SER A 21 12.43 1.96 4.92
CA SER A 21 11.03 2.06 4.54
C SER A 21 10.53 0.82 3.81
N GLY A 22 9.22 0.67 3.85
CA GLY A 22 8.47 -0.32 3.09
C GLY A 22 7.03 0.13 2.97
N GLY A 23 6.23 -0.67 2.30
CA GLY A 23 4.81 -0.43 2.18
C GLY A 23 4.09 -1.69 1.78
N GLY A 24 2.77 -1.63 1.84
CA GLY A 24 1.93 -2.75 1.49
C GLY A 24 0.50 -2.32 1.26
N GLY A 25 -0.32 -3.28 0.86
CA GLY A 25 -1.73 -3.03 0.64
C GLY A 25 -2.56 -4.30 0.64
N VAL A 26 -3.87 -4.09 0.76
CA VAL A 26 -4.89 -5.13 0.75
C VAL A 26 -5.95 -4.75 -0.26
N ILE A 27 -6.24 -5.69 -1.16
CA ILE A 27 -7.28 -5.59 -2.17
C ILE A 27 -8.50 -6.38 -1.69
N ARG A 28 -9.66 -5.74 -1.73
CA ARG A 28 -10.95 -6.36 -1.39
C ARG A 28 -11.97 -6.14 -2.48
N ASP A 29 -12.87 -7.09 -2.67
CA ASP A 29 -13.98 -6.94 -3.61
C ASP A 29 -15.10 -6.03 -3.06
N HIS A 30 -16.16 -5.87 -3.84
CA HIS A 30 -17.35 -5.09 -3.46
C HIS A 30 -18.12 -5.65 -2.25
N ARG A 31 -17.99 -6.95 -1.95
CA ARG A 31 -18.56 -7.62 -0.78
C ARG A 31 -17.67 -7.49 0.46
N GLY A 32 -16.50 -6.88 0.31
CA GLY A 32 -15.49 -6.76 1.35
C GLY A 32 -14.65 -8.04 1.55
N CYS A 33 -14.81 -9.03 0.67
CA CYS A 33 -14.01 -10.24 0.70
C CYS A 33 -12.56 -9.93 0.33
N PHE A 34 -11.62 -10.58 1.03
CA PHE A 34 -10.21 -10.49 0.71
C PHE A 34 -9.95 -11.08 -0.69
N VAL A 35 -9.13 -10.39 -1.47
CA VAL A 35 -8.72 -10.81 -2.83
C VAL A 35 -7.23 -11.07 -2.86
N ALA A 36 -6.42 -10.08 -2.45
CA ALA A 36 -4.98 -10.16 -2.48
C ALA A 36 -4.33 -9.17 -1.50
N THR A 37 -3.05 -9.37 -1.22
CA THR A 37 -2.20 -8.43 -0.47
C THR A 37 -0.80 -8.40 -1.07
N PHE A 38 -0.09 -7.30 -0.84
CA PHE A 38 1.32 -7.16 -1.17
C PHE A 38 2.09 -6.45 -0.06
N SER A 39 3.40 -6.67 -0.08
CA SER A 39 4.38 -5.99 0.76
C SER A 39 5.65 -5.78 -0.06
N SER A 40 6.27 -4.60 0.07
CA SER A 40 7.50 -4.27 -0.65
C SER A 40 8.47 -3.51 0.26
N LYS A 41 9.76 -3.84 0.15
CA LYS A 41 10.85 -3.13 0.80
C LYS A 41 11.33 -2.01 -0.14
N MET A 42 11.30 -0.76 0.33
CA MET A 42 11.48 0.42 -0.52
C MET A 42 12.81 1.16 -0.29
N GLY A 43 13.70 0.58 0.53
CA GLY A 43 14.99 1.19 0.87
C GLY A 43 14.84 2.37 1.83
N LYS A 44 15.74 3.35 1.78
CA LYS A 44 15.63 4.55 2.62
C LYS A 44 14.78 5.61 1.95
N GLN A 45 13.62 5.92 2.51
CA GLN A 45 12.68 6.92 1.99
C GLN A 45 12.13 7.82 3.10
N THR A 46 11.54 8.94 2.72
CA THR A 46 10.70 9.76 3.63
C THR A 46 9.36 9.09 3.85
N ASN A 47 8.65 9.48 4.91
CA ASN A 47 7.30 8.98 5.20
C ASN A 47 6.32 9.23 4.04
N HIS A 48 6.31 10.44 3.46
CA HIS A 48 5.42 10.75 2.34
C HIS A 48 5.78 9.97 1.07
N TYR A 49 7.07 9.70 0.86
CA TYR A 49 7.50 8.95 -0.32
C TYR A 49 7.18 7.46 -0.17
N SER A 50 7.29 6.87 1.02
CA SER A 50 6.85 5.49 1.25
C SER A 50 5.35 5.33 1.01
N GLU A 51 4.53 6.28 1.42
CA GLU A 51 3.07 6.28 1.19
C GLU A 51 2.73 6.31 -0.31
N ALA A 52 3.35 7.22 -1.06
CA ALA A 52 3.16 7.33 -2.50
C ALA A 52 3.63 6.08 -3.25
N LEU A 53 4.75 5.47 -2.82
CA LEU A 53 5.20 4.21 -3.39
C LEU A 53 4.23 3.07 -3.09
N ALA A 54 3.72 2.94 -1.86
CA ALA A 54 2.74 1.92 -1.52
C ALA A 54 1.48 2.00 -2.41
N ALA A 55 1.04 3.22 -2.75
CA ALA A 55 -0.03 3.43 -3.73
C ALA A 55 0.36 2.92 -5.11
N LEU A 56 1.54 3.31 -5.62
CA LEU A 56 2.03 2.94 -6.94
C LEU A 56 2.20 1.42 -7.10
N TRP A 57 2.65 0.72 -6.07
CA TRP A 57 2.82 -0.73 -6.08
C TRP A 57 1.49 -1.50 -6.08
N GLY A 58 0.41 -0.88 -5.63
CA GLY A 58 -0.90 -1.53 -5.54
C GLY A 58 -1.80 -1.36 -6.77
N ILE A 59 -1.39 -0.55 -7.75
CA ILE A 59 -2.08 -0.33 -9.04
C ILE A 59 -1.52 -1.29 -10.07
#